data_AF-A0A836JCT1-F1
#
_entry.id   AF-A0A836JCT1-F1
#
_cell.length_a   1.000
_cell.length_b   1.000
_cell.length_c   1.000
_cell.angle_alpha   90.00
_cell.angle_beta   90.00
_cell.angle_gamma   90.00
#
_symmetry.space_group_name_H-M   'P 1'
#
loop_
_entity.id
_entity.type
_entity.pdbx_description
1 polymer ?
#
loop_
_entity_poly.entity_id
_entity_poly.type
_entity_poly.pdbx_seq_one_letter_code
_entity_poly.pdbx_strand_id
1 'polypeptide(L)'
;MAEKGKSGEVPCIDDNKFYRNPKAPSHSIWSPTECAKYFLCLDNEVFEFKCSQGLLFDVSRQICDFKTNVNNCDITSDAQPAKPLLKNGECDEESLACGDGTCLPALYFCDGSVDCLDGSDEGWCDMRHDINAAPICDIEKCQLPNCWCSEEGTRIPGNLTAHAIPQMITITFNDAVNAENFELYSKIFTDDRKNPNGCPIKGTFYISHQYTNYRDVQYLWNTGHEIAAHSVTHRGPEEWWSKNATIEDWFDEMVGIANIIKKYAAVRIGEIRGVRAPFLQVGWNRQFLMMSEFGYVYDSSIVAPFSDPPFWPYTLDYRPPHLCVRAGQLCPTRSYPNIWELPLNQFLTNDYMCSTVDSCPSDLSGEDIYKILMLNFKRHYLTNRAPFGLHFHASWFQNPMYFYAFNKFIDDLLRLEDVFFVTNHQIVEWMRKPTPLNEIEKFIPWQCTKRHFEPYEMACDLPNSCKLLSKVLKSYRYLHTCFECPKQYPWLRNEFGIE
;
A
#
# COMPACT_ATOMS: atom_id res chain seq x y z
N MET A 1 5.93 -0.04 32.69
CA MET A 1 6.84 -1.11 33.14
C MET A 1 6.00 -2.37 33.18
N ALA A 2 6.35 -3.40 32.40
CA ALA A 2 5.65 -4.68 32.43
C ALA A 2 5.98 -5.38 33.75
N GLU A 3 4.96 -5.73 34.53
CA GLU A 3 5.12 -6.54 35.73
C GLU A 3 4.83 -8.00 35.37
N LYS A 4 5.62 -8.93 35.92
CA LYS A 4 5.39 -10.36 35.73
C LYS A 4 4.06 -10.71 36.41
N GLY A 5 3.03 -10.99 35.62
CA GLY A 5 1.70 -11.30 36.14
C GLY A 5 1.77 -12.53 37.07
N LYS A 6 1.01 -12.51 38.17
CA LYS A 6 0.86 -13.71 39.02
C LYS A 6 0.29 -14.83 38.16
N SER A 7 1.09 -15.86 37.88
CA SER A 7 0.85 -16.88 36.84
C SER A 7 -0.29 -17.88 37.14
N GLY A 8 -1.39 -17.45 37.77
CA GLY A 8 -2.49 -18.34 38.18
C GLY A 8 -3.90 -17.90 37.78
N GLU A 9 -4.16 -16.61 37.53
CA GLU A 9 -5.55 -16.14 37.37
C GLU A 9 -5.95 -15.90 35.91
N VAL A 10 -5.08 -15.34 35.08
CA VAL A 10 -5.39 -14.96 33.68
C VAL A 10 -4.94 -16.05 32.70
N PRO A 11 -5.83 -16.62 31.86
CA PRO A 11 -5.42 -17.60 30.83
C PRO A 11 -4.55 -16.94 29.76
N CYS A 12 -3.56 -17.68 29.25
CA CYS A 12 -2.78 -17.30 28.06
C CYS A 12 -3.66 -17.44 26.81
N ILE A 13 -3.76 -16.36 26.03
CA ILE A 13 -4.34 -16.37 24.68
C ILE A 13 -3.17 -16.12 23.72
N ASP A 14 -2.80 -17.13 22.95
CA ASP A 14 -1.63 -17.12 22.06
C ASP A 14 -2.06 -16.73 20.63
N ASP A 15 -2.31 -15.43 20.44
CA ASP A 15 -2.73 -14.84 19.17
C ASP A 15 -1.86 -13.64 18.74
N ASN A 16 -0.70 -13.48 19.38
CA ASN A 16 0.22 -12.34 19.20
C ASN A 16 -0.46 -10.96 19.35
N LYS A 17 -1.62 -10.88 20.01
CA LYS A 17 -2.32 -9.63 20.30
C LYS A 17 -2.44 -9.39 21.80
N PHE A 18 -2.65 -8.13 22.15
CA PHE A 18 -3.05 -7.77 23.49
C PHE A 18 -4.53 -8.09 23.72
N TYR A 19 -4.85 -8.69 24.85
CA TYR A 19 -6.19 -9.08 25.25
C TYR A 19 -6.50 -8.61 26.66
N ARG A 20 -7.77 -8.63 27.07
CA ARG A 20 -8.22 -8.39 28.43
C ARG A 20 -8.47 -9.69 29.15
N ASN A 21 -8.40 -9.65 30.48
CA ASN A 21 -8.65 -10.81 31.31
C ASN A 21 -10.05 -11.41 31.03
N PRO A 22 -10.15 -12.63 30.47
CA PRO A 22 -11.43 -13.27 30.19
C PRO A 22 -12.23 -13.63 31.45
N LYS A 23 -11.57 -13.67 32.60
CA LYS A 23 -12.18 -13.95 33.90
C LYS A 23 -12.50 -12.68 34.70
N ALA A 24 -12.43 -11.49 34.09
CA ALA A 24 -12.80 -10.26 34.75
C ALA A 24 -14.27 -10.30 35.20
N PRO A 25 -14.59 -9.91 36.45
CA PRO A 25 -15.97 -9.89 36.93
C PRO A 25 -16.85 -8.97 36.08
N SER A 26 -18.01 -9.45 35.63
CA SER A 26 -18.89 -8.70 34.71
C SER A 26 -19.28 -7.29 35.18
N HIS A 27 -19.35 -7.08 36.50
CA HIS A 27 -19.69 -5.78 37.10
C HIS A 27 -18.52 -4.77 37.10
N SER A 28 -17.27 -5.21 36.93
CA SER A 28 -16.08 -4.34 36.96
C SER A 28 -15.48 -4.07 35.58
N ILE A 29 -15.96 -4.75 34.54
CA ILE A 29 -15.50 -4.65 33.13
C ILE A 29 -15.42 -3.19 32.64
N TRP A 30 -16.42 -2.38 32.94
CA TRP A 30 -16.49 -0.97 32.52
C TRP A 30 -15.84 0.00 33.51
N SER A 31 -15.24 -0.51 34.59
CA SER A 31 -14.48 0.34 35.49
C SER A 31 -13.25 0.89 34.77
N PRO A 32 -12.89 2.17 34.93
CA PRO A 32 -11.70 2.72 34.27
C PRO A 32 -10.42 1.99 34.64
N THR A 33 -10.38 1.34 35.80
CA THR A 33 -9.21 0.62 36.29
C THR A 33 -9.04 -0.72 35.61
N GLU A 34 -10.11 -1.46 35.38
CA GLU A 34 -10.08 -2.75 34.67
C GLU A 34 -10.05 -2.56 33.15
N CYS A 35 -10.83 -1.61 32.60
CA CYS A 35 -10.86 -1.33 31.17
C CYS A 35 -9.53 -0.73 30.63
N ALA A 36 -8.66 -0.25 31.52
CA ALA A 36 -7.32 0.20 31.19
C ALA A 36 -6.25 -0.91 31.24
N LYS A 37 -6.56 -2.10 31.77
CA LYS A 37 -5.62 -3.23 31.87
C LYS A 37 -5.72 -4.13 30.64
N TYR A 38 -4.58 -4.64 30.20
CA TYR A 38 -4.48 -5.55 29.07
C TYR A 38 -3.26 -6.46 29.24
N PHE A 39 -3.23 -7.56 28.51
CA PHE A 39 -2.29 -8.66 28.69
C PHE A 39 -1.74 -9.11 27.35
N LEU A 40 -0.51 -9.63 27.32
CA LEU A 40 0.09 -10.28 26.16
C LEU A 40 0.60 -11.66 26.57
N CYS A 41 0.36 -12.68 25.76
CA CYS A 41 1.00 -13.98 25.97
C CYS A 41 2.21 -14.13 25.04
N LEU A 42 3.37 -14.50 25.59
CA LEU A 42 4.58 -14.84 24.84
C LEU A 42 5.16 -16.11 25.43
N ASP A 43 5.41 -17.14 24.59
CA ASP A 43 5.95 -18.43 25.02
C ASP A 43 5.21 -19.04 26.22
N ASN A 44 3.87 -18.93 26.21
CA ASN A 44 2.98 -19.39 27.29
C ASN A 44 3.15 -18.64 28.64
N GLU A 45 3.88 -17.52 28.66
CA GLU A 45 3.96 -16.58 29.78
C GLU A 45 3.05 -15.35 29.53
N VAL A 46 2.27 -14.95 30.54
CA VAL A 46 1.35 -13.80 30.46
C VAL A 46 1.98 -12.55 31.08
N PHE A 47 2.02 -11.47 30.32
CA PHE A 47 2.53 -10.17 30.71
C PHE A 47 1.37 -9.18 30.90
N GLU A 48 1.29 -8.52 32.05
CA GLU A 48 0.28 -7.50 32.32
C GLU A 48 0.79 -6.10 31.95
N PHE A 49 -0.11 -5.32 31.36
CA PHE A 49 0.09 -3.94 31.00
C PHE A 49 -1.12 -3.10 31.42
N LYS A 50 -0.89 -1.79 31.48
CA LYS A 50 -1.93 -0.82 31.84
C LYS A 50 -1.74 0.48 31.07
N CYS A 51 -2.83 1.03 30.56
CA CYS A 51 -2.82 2.33 29.90
C CYS A 51 -2.45 3.46 30.87
N SER A 52 -1.90 4.55 30.31
CA SER A 52 -1.65 5.78 31.05
C SER A 52 -2.93 6.33 31.70
N GLN A 53 -2.79 7.11 32.76
CA GLN A 53 -3.92 7.59 33.56
C GLN A 53 -4.97 8.32 32.71
N GLY A 54 -6.22 7.86 32.76
CA GLY A 54 -7.35 8.45 32.04
C GLY A 54 -7.64 7.83 30.66
N LEU A 55 -6.78 6.94 30.16
CA LEU A 55 -6.98 6.20 28.92
C LEU A 55 -7.53 4.78 29.18
N LEU A 56 -8.26 4.25 28.21
CA LEU A 56 -8.80 2.89 28.19
C LEU A 56 -8.20 2.12 27.01
N PHE A 57 -8.06 0.80 27.15
CA PHE A 57 -7.46 -0.03 26.10
C PHE A 57 -8.51 -0.47 25.08
N ASP A 58 -8.38 -0.12 23.81
CA ASP A 58 -9.26 -0.61 22.76
C ASP A 58 -8.76 -1.97 22.26
N VAL A 59 -9.52 -3.05 22.49
CA VAL A 59 -9.12 -4.43 22.12
C VAL A 59 -9.06 -4.60 20.61
N SER A 60 -9.96 -3.99 19.86
CA SER A 60 -10.00 -4.13 18.41
C SER A 60 -8.89 -3.32 17.73
N ARG A 61 -8.62 -2.10 18.22
CA ARG A 61 -7.60 -1.19 17.66
C ARG A 61 -6.20 -1.40 18.25
N GLN A 62 -6.06 -2.17 19.33
CA GLN A 62 -4.80 -2.48 20.01
C GLN A 62 -4.06 -1.23 20.53
N ILE A 63 -4.79 -0.19 20.95
CA ILE A 63 -4.23 1.08 21.45
C ILE A 63 -4.90 1.53 22.75
N CYS A 64 -4.24 2.42 23.49
CA CYS A 64 -4.87 3.14 24.59
C CYS A 64 -5.47 4.47 24.07
N ASP A 65 -6.78 4.67 24.22
CA ASP A 65 -7.48 5.86 23.74
C ASP A 65 -8.37 6.46 24.84
N PHE A 66 -8.91 7.66 24.62
CA PHE A 66 -9.81 8.33 25.55
C PHE A 66 -11.11 7.55 25.71
N LYS A 67 -11.70 7.62 26.90
CA LYS A 67 -12.94 6.93 27.26
C LYS A 67 -14.10 7.13 26.27
N THR A 68 -14.17 8.26 25.56
CA THR A 68 -15.20 8.53 24.56
C THR A 68 -15.06 7.71 23.29
N ASN A 69 -13.84 7.23 22.99
CA ASN A 69 -13.49 6.52 21.77
C ASN A 69 -13.43 5.00 21.97
N VAL A 70 -13.48 4.53 23.22
CA VAL A 70 -13.40 3.11 23.58
C VAL A 70 -14.77 2.60 24.02
N ASN A 71 -15.38 1.78 23.16
CA ASN A 71 -16.72 1.22 23.35
C ASN A 71 -16.75 -0.31 23.45
N ASN A 72 -15.58 -0.95 23.56
CA ASN A 72 -15.43 -2.40 23.59
C ASN A 72 -14.85 -2.91 24.91
N CYS A 73 -15.25 -2.31 26.05
CA CYS A 73 -14.67 -2.71 27.33
C CYS A 73 -14.99 -4.16 27.73
N ASP A 74 -16.11 -4.66 27.21
CA ASP A 74 -16.68 -5.98 27.41
C ASP A 74 -16.08 -7.07 26.50
N ILE A 75 -15.32 -6.69 25.48
CA ILE A 75 -14.63 -7.63 24.61
C ILE A 75 -13.32 -8.07 25.28
N THR A 76 -13.13 -9.37 25.46
CA THR A 76 -11.97 -9.93 26.15
C THR A 76 -10.79 -10.14 25.19
N SER A 77 -11.05 -10.77 24.06
CA SER A 77 -10.15 -10.87 22.92
C SER A 77 -10.98 -10.77 21.65
N ASP A 78 -10.35 -10.55 20.51
CA ASP A 78 -11.04 -10.82 19.24
C ASP A 78 -11.52 -12.28 19.25
N ALA A 79 -12.73 -12.54 18.74
CA ALA A 79 -13.22 -13.90 18.59
C ALA A 79 -12.26 -14.64 17.64
N GLN A 80 -11.55 -15.63 18.18
CA GLN A 80 -10.66 -16.45 17.37
C GLN A 80 -11.52 -17.24 16.38
N PRO A 81 -11.25 -17.13 15.06
CA PRO A 81 -11.98 -17.92 14.09
C PRO A 81 -11.72 -19.40 14.35
N ALA A 82 -12.73 -20.23 14.07
CA ALA A 82 -12.62 -21.67 14.26
C ALA A 82 -11.41 -22.21 13.49
N LYS A 83 -10.66 -23.14 14.08
CA LYS A 83 -9.47 -23.69 13.43
C LYS A 83 -9.88 -24.83 12.48
N PRO A 84 -9.42 -24.83 11.22
CA PRO A 84 -9.75 -25.91 10.29
C PRO A 84 -9.05 -27.21 10.70
N LEU A 85 -9.68 -28.35 10.40
CA LEU A 85 -9.21 -29.69 10.77
C LEU A 85 -8.24 -30.25 9.71
N LEU A 86 -7.19 -29.50 9.38
CA LEU A 86 -6.27 -29.79 8.26
C LEU A 86 -5.56 -31.16 8.31
N LYS A 87 -5.33 -31.72 9.51
CA LYS A 87 -4.64 -33.02 9.69
C LYS A 87 -5.53 -34.15 10.18
N ASN A 88 -6.67 -33.81 10.79
CA ASN A 88 -7.51 -34.74 11.53
C ASN A 88 -8.94 -34.82 10.97
N GLY A 89 -9.23 -34.13 9.87
CA GLY A 89 -10.51 -34.22 9.17
C GLY A 89 -10.63 -35.51 8.39
N GLU A 90 -11.81 -36.12 8.41
CA GLU A 90 -12.14 -37.29 7.60
C GLU A 90 -12.64 -36.85 6.21
N CYS A 91 -11.75 -36.27 5.39
CA CYS A 91 -12.05 -35.86 4.01
C CYS A 91 -11.23 -36.66 2.99
N ASP A 92 -11.61 -36.58 1.71
CA ASP A 92 -10.85 -37.12 0.58
C ASP A 92 -9.56 -36.32 0.32
N GLU A 93 -8.62 -36.89 -0.47
CA GLU A 93 -7.26 -36.34 -0.63
C GLU A 93 -7.19 -34.91 -1.20
N GLU A 94 -8.23 -34.45 -1.92
CA GLU A 94 -8.29 -33.10 -2.51
C GLU A 94 -9.15 -32.11 -1.69
N SER A 95 -9.77 -32.56 -0.59
CA SER A 95 -10.60 -31.73 0.27
C SER A 95 -10.03 -31.59 1.68
N LEU A 96 -10.47 -30.55 2.36
CA LEU A 96 -10.08 -30.25 3.73
C LEU A 96 -11.32 -29.97 4.56
N ALA A 97 -11.22 -30.31 5.84
CA ALA A 97 -12.31 -30.15 6.79
C ALA A 97 -12.28 -28.75 7.43
N CYS A 98 -13.42 -28.07 7.38
CA CYS A 98 -13.76 -26.94 8.24
C CYS A 98 -13.65 -27.34 9.72
N GLY A 99 -13.67 -26.37 10.63
CA GLY A 99 -13.68 -26.58 12.08
C GLY A 99 -14.92 -27.34 12.57
N ASP A 100 -16.04 -27.22 11.85
CA ASP A 100 -17.27 -27.97 12.08
C ASP A 100 -17.28 -29.40 11.47
N GLY A 101 -16.22 -29.77 10.73
CA GLY A 101 -16.07 -31.06 10.07
C GLY A 101 -16.60 -31.14 8.64
N THR A 102 -17.18 -30.07 8.09
CA THR A 102 -17.62 -30.01 6.69
C THR A 102 -16.42 -30.08 5.74
N CYS A 103 -16.43 -30.97 4.75
CA CYS A 103 -15.36 -31.07 3.75
C CYS A 103 -15.60 -30.12 2.57
N LEU A 104 -14.61 -29.29 2.26
CA LEU A 104 -14.58 -28.41 1.08
C LEU A 104 -13.29 -28.64 0.28
N PRO A 105 -13.26 -28.35 -1.04
CA PRO A 105 -12.03 -28.45 -1.83
C PRO A 105 -10.89 -27.62 -1.24
N ALA A 106 -9.66 -28.13 -1.26
CA ALA A 106 -8.51 -27.43 -0.66
C ALA A 106 -8.27 -26.03 -1.25
N LEU A 107 -8.71 -25.75 -2.48
CA LEU A 107 -8.58 -24.44 -3.11
C LEU A 107 -9.43 -23.34 -2.45
N TYR A 108 -10.49 -23.71 -1.73
CA TYR A 108 -11.44 -22.78 -1.09
C TYR A 108 -10.92 -22.29 0.26
N PHE A 109 -9.90 -22.94 0.83
CA PHE A 109 -9.26 -22.48 2.06
C PHE A 109 -8.28 -21.36 1.76
N CYS A 110 -8.42 -20.23 2.44
CA CYS A 110 -7.57 -19.06 2.30
C CYS A 110 -7.70 -18.33 0.95
N ASP A 111 -8.86 -18.41 0.30
CA ASP A 111 -9.10 -17.89 -1.04
C ASP A 111 -9.73 -16.50 -1.06
N GLY A 112 -10.17 -16.00 0.08
CA GLY A 112 -10.83 -14.72 0.20
C GLY A 112 -12.36 -14.78 0.23
N SER A 113 -12.96 -15.97 0.24
CA SER A 113 -14.40 -16.22 0.41
C SER A 113 -14.64 -17.01 1.68
N VAL A 114 -15.71 -16.69 2.42
CA VAL A 114 -16.14 -17.53 3.55
C VAL A 114 -17.10 -18.59 3.01
N ASP A 115 -16.60 -19.81 2.89
CA ASP A 115 -17.32 -20.98 2.40
C ASP A 115 -17.70 -21.95 3.53
N CYS A 116 -16.86 -22.05 4.57
CA CYS A 116 -17.23 -22.77 5.79
C CYS A 116 -18.31 -22.00 6.57
N LEU A 117 -19.31 -22.72 7.11
CA LEU A 117 -20.35 -22.12 7.96
C LEU A 117 -19.79 -21.47 9.24
N ASP A 118 -18.66 -21.96 9.72
CA ASP A 118 -17.93 -21.44 10.89
C ASP A 118 -16.80 -20.47 10.53
N GLY A 119 -16.57 -20.21 9.24
CA GLY A 119 -15.49 -19.34 8.73
C GLY A 119 -14.07 -19.83 9.00
N SER A 120 -13.90 -21.13 9.28
CA SER A 120 -12.59 -21.71 9.60
C SER A 120 -11.62 -21.79 8.43
N ASP A 121 -12.12 -21.75 7.21
CA ASP A 121 -11.38 -21.69 5.95
C ASP A 121 -10.56 -20.42 5.77
N GLU A 122 -11.04 -19.29 6.30
CA GLU A 122 -10.42 -17.96 6.13
C GLU A 122 -9.72 -17.46 7.40
N GLY A 123 -9.94 -18.14 8.52
CA GLY A 123 -9.50 -17.71 9.84
C GLY A 123 -8.02 -17.91 10.15
N TRP A 124 -7.38 -18.88 9.48
CA TRP A 124 -6.02 -19.34 9.77
C TRP A 124 -5.15 -19.33 8.53
N CYS A 125 -5.05 -18.15 7.91
CA CYS A 125 -4.43 -17.96 6.61
C CYS A 125 -3.19 -17.07 6.63
N ASP A 126 -2.38 -17.18 7.69
CA ASP A 126 -1.05 -16.59 7.69
C ASP A 126 -0.07 -17.45 6.86
N MET A 127 1.13 -16.92 6.62
CA MET A 127 2.18 -17.60 5.85
C MET A 127 2.63 -18.97 6.40
N ARG A 128 2.22 -19.37 7.61
CA ARG A 128 2.55 -20.66 8.24
C ARG A 128 1.39 -21.65 8.17
N HIS A 129 0.16 -21.15 8.12
CA HIS A 129 -1.06 -21.95 8.21
C HIS A 129 -1.81 -22.07 6.87
N ASP A 130 -1.56 -21.19 5.91
CA ASP A 130 -2.07 -21.33 4.56
C ASP A 130 -1.41 -22.53 3.85
N ILE A 131 -2.23 -23.54 3.55
CA ILE A 131 -1.87 -24.76 2.84
C ILE A 131 -1.40 -24.51 1.40
N ASN A 132 -1.90 -23.43 0.79
CA ASN A 132 -1.66 -23.00 -0.57
C ASN A 132 -0.67 -21.83 -0.59
N ALA A 133 0.07 -21.65 0.51
CA ALA A 133 1.05 -20.59 0.63
C ALA A 133 2.10 -20.67 -0.49
N ALA A 134 2.49 -19.51 -0.98
CA ALA A 134 3.55 -19.36 -1.94
C ALA A 134 4.85 -19.99 -1.38
N PRO A 135 5.58 -20.78 -2.19
CA PRO A 135 6.84 -21.37 -1.76
C PRO A 135 7.88 -20.27 -1.50
N ILE A 136 8.93 -20.64 -0.76
CA ILE A 136 10.13 -19.80 -0.62
C ILE A 136 10.77 -19.62 -2.00
N CYS A 137 11.34 -18.44 -2.23
CA CYS A 137 12.02 -18.08 -3.47
C CYS A 137 12.95 -19.18 -3.99
N ASP A 138 12.65 -19.70 -5.18
CA ASP A 138 13.52 -20.59 -5.95
C ASP A 138 14.19 -19.77 -7.05
N ILE A 139 15.45 -19.40 -6.83
CA ILE A 139 16.21 -18.51 -7.70
C ILE A 139 16.48 -19.14 -9.07
N GLU A 140 16.45 -20.47 -9.19
CA GLU A 140 16.65 -21.14 -10.48
C GLU A 140 15.42 -21.03 -11.37
N LYS A 141 14.22 -21.14 -10.78
CA LYS A 141 12.94 -21.03 -11.49
C LYS A 141 12.46 -19.59 -11.68
N CYS A 142 12.75 -18.72 -10.72
CA CYS A 142 12.36 -17.31 -10.77
C CYS A 142 13.39 -16.50 -11.57
N GLN A 143 13.15 -16.37 -12.88
CA GLN A 143 14.05 -15.67 -13.79
C GLN A 143 13.40 -14.43 -14.42
N LEU A 144 14.22 -13.40 -14.59
CA LEU A 144 13.87 -12.19 -15.33
C LEU A 144 13.56 -12.54 -16.80
N PRO A 145 12.64 -11.79 -17.46
CA PRO A 145 11.99 -10.56 -16.98
C PRO A 145 10.72 -10.79 -16.15
N ASN A 146 10.19 -12.00 -16.10
CA ASN A 146 8.84 -12.23 -15.59
C ASN A 146 8.79 -12.42 -14.08
N CYS A 147 9.87 -12.97 -13.50
CA CYS A 147 9.96 -13.24 -12.07
C CYS A 147 11.28 -12.70 -11.51
N TRP A 148 11.22 -12.06 -10.35
CA TRP A 148 12.41 -11.76 -9.58
C TRP A 148 12.14 -11.91 -8.08
N CYS A 149 12.96 -12.70 -7.42
CA CYS A 149 12.93 -12.84 -5.97
C CYS A 149 14.35 -13.04 -5.42
N SER A 150 14.50 -12.81 -4.12
CA SER A 150 15.66 -13.25 -3.34
C SER A 150 15.20 -13.58 -1.93
N GLU A 151 15.92 -14.49 -1.25
CA GLU A 151 15.55 -14.95 0.09
C GLU A 151 15.45 -13.80 1.10
N GLU A 152 16.41 -12.85 1.05
CA GLU A 152 16.45 -11.68 1.93
C GLU A 152 15.78 -10.43 1.31
N GLY A 153 15.42 -10.46 0.02
CA GLY A 153 14.86 -9.29 -0.68
C GLY A 153 15.82 -8.11 -0.91
N THR A 154 17.07 -8.21 -0.49
CA THR A 154 18.09 -7.14 -0.56
C THR A 154 19.12 -7.33 -1.67
N ARG A 155 19.12 -8.51 -2.33
CA ARG A 155 20.06 -8.84 -3.39
C ARG A 155 19.86 -7.91 -4.59
N ILE A 156 20.95 -7.50 -5.21
CA ILE A 156 20.91 -6.69 -6.43
C ILE A 156 20.43 -7.52 -7.64
N PRO A 157 19.46 -7.02 -8.43
CA PRO A 157 19.02 -7.65 -9.68
C PRO A 157 20.12 -7.70 -10.76
N GLY A 158 20.09 -8.75 -11.60
CA GLY A 158 20.98 -8.85 -12.77
C GLY A 158 22.46 -9.11 -12.48
N ASN A 159 22.81 -9.47 -11.24
CA ASN A 159 24.20 -9.71 -10.79
C ASN A 159 25.14 -8.50 -11.04
N LEU A 160 24.57 -7.29 -10.97
CA LEU A 160 25.32 -6.04 -11.07
C LEU A 160 26.00 -5.71 -9.73
N THR A 161 27.00 -4.84 -9.75
CA THR A 161 27.57 -4.24 -8.54
C THR A 161 26.83 -2.95 -8.22
N ALA A 162 26.76 -2.57 -6.94
CA ALA A 162 26.04 -1.36 -6.51
C ALA A 162 26.48 -0.10 -7.29
N HIS A 163 27.79 0.05 -7.55
CA HIS A 163 28.35 1.20 -8.27
C HIS A 163 27.95 1.26 -9.75
N ALA A 164 27.51 0.15 -10.34
CA ALA A 164 27.08 0.10 -11.74
C ALA A 164 25.59 0.42 -11.93
N ILE A 165 24.82 0.59 -10.84
CA ILE A 165 23.36 0.73 -10.88
C ILE A 165 22.96 2.20 -10.81
N PRO A 166 22.06 2.69 -11.66
CA PRO A 166 21.46 4.01 -11.44
C PRO A 166 20.65 4.02 -10.14
N GLN A 167 20.90 4.99 -9.26
CA GLN A 167 20.04 5.17 -8.10
C GLN A 167 18.70 5.72 -8.57
N MET A 168 17.69 4.85 -8.53
CA MET A 168 16.31 5.20 -8.85
C MET A 168 15.65 5.89 -7.66
N ILE A 169 14.94 6.97 -7.93
CA ILE A 169 14.12 7.70 -6.97
C ILE A 169 12.71 7.82 -7.55
N THR A 170 11.69 7.46 -6.79
CA THR A 170 10.29 7.67 -7.17
C THR A 170 9.65 8.72 -6.30
N ILE A 171 9.03 9.71 -6.92
CA ILE A 171 8.19 10.69 -6.24
C ILE A 171 6.75 10.31 -6.51
N THR A 172 5.99 10.00 -5.46
CA THR A 172 4.60 9.58 -5.61
C THR A 172 3.66 10.47 -4.83
N PHE A 173 2.53 10.83 -5.44
CA PHE A 173 1.44 11.56 -4.80
C PHE A 173 0.20 10.68 -4.72
N ASN A 174 -0.38 10.61 -3.53
CA ASN A 174 -1.66 9.95 -3.31
C ASN A 174 -2.80 10.97 -3.34
N ASP A 175 -4.02 10.44 -3.49
CA ASP A 175 -5.30 11.14 -3.46
C ASP A 175 -5.63 11.99 -4.69
N ALA A 176 -6.71 12.78 -4.54
CA ALA A 176 -7.32 13.54 -5.60
C ALA A 176 -6.39 14.63 -6.14
N VAL A 177 -6.32 14.74 -7.47
CA VAL A 177 -5.68 15.87 -8.16
C VAL A 177 -6.71 16.95 -8.42
N ASN A 178 -6.50 18.16 -7.93
CA ASN A 178 -7.45 19.26 -8.08
C ASN A 178 -6.73 20.63 -8.00
N ALA A 179 -7.52 21.71 -8.04
CA ALA A 179 -6.99 23.08 -8.05
C ALA A 179 -6.15 23.44 -6.81
N GLU A 180 -6.29 22.74 -5.67
CA GLU A 180 -5.52 23.01 -4.46
C GLU A 180 -4.08 22.52 -4.56
N ASN A 181 -3.83 21.46 -5.34
CA ASN A 181 -2.52 20.80 -5.43
C ASN A 181 -1.89 20.82 -6.83
N PHE A 182 -2.64 21.19 -7.88
CA PHE A 182 -2.10 21.18 -9.23
C PHE A 182 -0.94 22.18 -9.44
N GLU A 183 -1.01 23.36 -8.80
CA GLU A 183 0.09 24.33 -8.82
C GLU A 183 1.36 23.80 -8.16
N LEU A 184 1.22 23.01 -7.10
CA LEU A 184 2.35 22.38 -6.40
C LEU A 184 3.09 21.45 -7.36
N TYR A 185 2.37 20.58 -8.08
CA TYR A 185 2.98 19.63 -9.01
C TYR A 185 3.74 20.34 -10.13
N SER A 186 3.17 21.42 -10.68
CA SER A 186 3.82 22.23 -11.71
C SER A 186 5.11 22.90 -11.24
N LYS A 187 5.22 23.22 -9.93
CA LYS A 187 6.44 23.79 -9.33
C LYS A 187 7.50 22.73 -9.01
N ILE A 188 7.09 21.48 -8.78
CA ILE A 188 8.02 20.36 -8.52
C ILE A 188 8.57 19.81 -9.84
N PHE A 189 7.71 19.57 -10.82
CA PHE A 189 8.04 18.96 -12.10
C PHE A 189 8.21 20.02 -13.19
N THR A 190 9.23 20.87 -13.05
CA THR A 190 9.57 21.89 -14.05
C THR A 190 10.34 21.29 -15.23
N ASP A 191 10.24 21.92 -16.40
CA ASP A 191 10.96 21.48 -17.61
C ASP A 191 12.50 21.56 -17.49
N ASP A 192 13.00 22.36 -16.54
CA ASP A 192 14.41 22.53 -16.26
C ASP A 192 15.02 21.35 -15.47
N ARG A 193 14.19 20.61 -14.71
CA ARG A 193 14.66 19.48 -13.92
C ARG A 193 14.76 18.22 -14.77
N LYS A 194 15.99 17.85 -15.14
CA LYS A 194 16.27 16.74 -16.04
C LYS A 194 17.16 15.69 -15.39
N ASN A 195 16.81 14.43 -15.62
CA ASN A 195 17.67 13.29 -15.35
C ASN A 195 18.94 13.34 -16.23
N PRO A 196 19.99 12.55 -15.88
CA PRO A 196 21.25 12.52 -16.64
C PRO A 196 21.09 12.21 -18.14
N ASN A 197 20.06 11.48 -18.53
CA ASN A 197 19.73 11.21 -19.95
C ASN A 197 19.04 12.39 -20.67
N GLY A 198 18.96 13.57 -20.05
CA GLY A 198 18.34 14.78 -20.60
C GLY A 198 16.81 14.81 -20.53
N CYS A 199 16.19 13.79 -19.93
CA CYS A 199 14.74 13.71 -19.81
C CYS A 199 14.20 14.45 -18.58
N PRO A 200 13.06 15.16 -18.69
CA PRO A 200 12.50 15.80 -17.50
C PRO A 200 12.08 14.74 -16.48
N ILE A 201 12.31 15.02 -15.20
CA ILE A 201 11.95 14.11 -14.11
C ILE A 201 10.45 13.79 -14.12
N LYS A 202 10.09 12.61 -13.60
CA LYS A 202 8.70 12.14 -13.55
C LYS A 202 8.34 11.62 -12.16
N GLY A 203 7.06 11.68 -11.84
CA GLY A 203 6.46 11.06 -10.67
C GLY A 203 5.27 10.17 -11.04
N THR A 204 4.74 9.48 -10.04
CA THR A 204 3.59 8.58 -10.14
C THR A 204 2.45 9.10 -9.27
N PHE A 205 1.25 9.22 -9.83
CA PHE A 205 0.06 9.75 -9.16
C PHE A 205 -0.95 8.62 -8.94
N TYR A 206 -1.21 8.29 -7.68
CA TYR A 206 -2.22 7.33 -7.25
C TYR A 206 -3.54 8.07 -7.05
N ILE A 207 -4.42 8.02 -8.05
CA ILE A 207 -5.62 8.85 -8.13
C ILE A 207 -6.79 8.19 -7.43
N SER A 208 -7.42 8.91 -6.50
CA SER A 208 -8.74 8.57 -5.94
C SER A 208 -9.84 9.39 -6.61
N HIS A 209 -11.09 8.88 -6.65
CA HIS A 209 -12.14 9.53 -7.46
C HIS A 209 -12.61 10.86 -6.89
N GLN A 210 -12.95 10.89 -5.60
CA GLN A 210 -13.66 12.02 -5.01
C GLN A 210 -12.85 13.31 -5.14
N TYR A 211 -13.50 14.37 -5.63
CA TYR A 211 -12.89 15.71 -5.82
C TYR A 211 -11.78 15.80 -6.87
N THR A 212 -11.51 14.75 -7.64
CA THR A 212 -10.52 14.77 -8.72
C THR A 212 -11.00 15.58 -9.93
N ASN A 213 -10.12 16.44 -10.43
CA ASN A 213 -10.20 17.08 -11.72
C ASN A 213 -9.53 16.20 -12.79
N TYR A 214 -10.34 15.52 -13.60
CA TYR A 214 -9.83 14.59 -14.60
C TYR A 214 -9.18 15.27 -15.80
N ARG A 215 -9.43 16.56 -16.05
CA ARG A 215 -8.65 17.32 -17.03
C ARG A 215 -7.19 17.47 -16.58
N ASP A 216 -6.98 17.70 -15.28
CA ASP A 216 -5.63 17.86 -14.73
C ASP A 216 -4.90 16.51 -14.66
N VAL A 217 -5.61 15.42 -14.36
CA VAL A 217 -5.08 14.06 -14.50
C VAL A 217 -4.67 13.77 -15.95
N GLN A 218 -5.51 14.14 -16.92
CA GLN A 218 -5.19 14.00 -18.35
C GLN A 218 -3.92 14.79 -18.72
N TYR A 219 -3.78 16.01 -18.22
CA TYR A 219 -2.60 16.83 -18.45
C TYR A 219 -1.33 16.20 -17.86
N LEU A 220 -1.38 15.73 -16.61
CA LEU A 220 -0.25 15.03 -15.98
C LEU A 220 0.17 13.79 -16.78
N TRP A 221 -0.79 13.05 -17.31
CA TRP A 221 -0.51 11.93 -18.20
C TRP A 221 0.13 12.37 -19.53
N ASN A 222 -0.38 13.44 -20.16
CA ASN A 222 0.18 13.98 -21.40
C ASN A 222 1.64 14.46 -21.23
N THR A 223 2.00 15.03 -20.08
CA THR A 223 3.38 15.45 -19.77
C THR A 223 4.30 14.28 -19.38
N GLY A 224 3.76 13.05 -19.33
CA GLY A 224 4.51 11.82 -19.17
C GLY A 224 4.60 11.29 -17.73
N HIS A 225 3.86 11.87 -16.79
CA HIS A 225 3.73 11.28 -15.46
C HIS A 225 2.90 10.00 -15.52
N GLU A 226 3.15 9.10 -14.56
CA GLU A 226 2.39 7.88 -14.43
C GLU A 226 1.11 8.13 -13.64
N ILE A 227 0.00 7.55 -14.12
CA ILE A 227 -1.30 7.57 -13.45
C ILE A 227 -1.64 6.15 -13.01
N ALA A 228 -1.93 5.99 -11.72
CA ALA A 228 -2.19 4.71 -11.06
C ALA A 228 -3.49 4.77 -10.23
N ALA A 229 -4.02 3.60 -9.86
CA ALA A 229 -5.30 3.47 -9.17
C ALA A 229 -5.15 3.63 -7.64
N HIS A 230 -6.05 4.40 -7.03
CA HIS A 230 -6.14 4.60 -5.58
C HIS A 230 -7.58 4.57 -5.05
N SER A 231 -8.38 3.62 -5.56
CA SER A 231 -9.81 3.41 -5.28
C SER A 231 -10.77 4.51 -5.74
N VAL A 232 -12.05 4.17 -5.82
CA VAL A 232 -13.11 5.16 -6.06
C VAL A 232 -13.43 5.92 -4.78
N THR A 233 -13.64 5.20 -3.68
CA THR A 233 -14.26 5.80 -2.50
C THR A 233 -13.26 6.38 -1.51
N HIS A 234 -12.04 5.81 -1.47
CA HIS A 234 -11.08 6.00 -0.38
C HIS A 234 -11.77 5.87 1.01
N ARG A 235 -12.71 4.91 1.12
CA ARG A 235 -13.60 4.78 2.27
C ARG A 235 -12.86 4.38 3.54
N GLY A 236 -13.33 4.92 4.65
CA GLY A 236 -13.07 4.38 5.98
C GLY A 236 -14.14 3.34 6.39
N PRO A 237 -13.92 2.65 7.53
CA PRO A 237 -12.69 2.65 8.32
C PRO A 237 -11.52 1.97 7.59
N GLU A 238 -10.27 2.28 7.96
CA GLU A 238 -9.07 1.73 7.31
C GLU A 238 -9.08 0.19 7.27
N GLU A 239 -9.49 -0.44 8.38
CA GLU A 239 -9.54 -1.89 8.55
C GLU A 239 -10.49 -2.59 7.58
N TRP A 240 -11.44 -1.86 6.99
CA TRP A 240 -12.36 -2.44 6.01
C TRP A 240 -11.59 -3.00 4.81
N TRP A 241 -10.55 -2.31 4.35
CA TRP A 241 -9.74 -2.73 3.19
C TRP A 241 -9.04 -4.06 3.41
N SER A 242 -8.50 -4.31 4.61
CA SER A 242 -7.77 -5.54 4.90
C SER A 242 -8.68 -6.68 5.34
N LYS A 243 -9.73 -6.42 6.14
CA LYS A 243 -10.52 -7.47 6.80
C LYS A 243 -11.87 -7.75 6.15
N ASN A 244 -12.53 -6.74 5.57
CA ASN A 244 -13.95 -6.82 5.21
C ASN A 244 -14.20 -6.71 3.71
N ALA A 245 -13.33 -6.04 2.96
CA ALA A 245 -13.47 -5.92 1.51
C ALA A 245 -13.45 -7.30 0.87
N THR A 246 -14.49 -7.62 0.10
CA THR A 246 -14.54 -8.84 -0.71
C THR A 246 -13.73 -8.65 -1.98
N ILE A 247 -13.55 -9.73 -2.75
CA ILE A 247 -12.91 -9.65 -4.06
C ILE A 247 -13.68 -8.69 -4.97
N GLU A 248 -15.01 -8.74 -4.97
CA GLU A 248 -15.88 -7.84 -5.74
C GLU A 248 -15.72 -6.38 -5.31
N ASP A 249 -15.58 -6.12 -4.00
CA ASP A 249 -15.31 -4.76 -3.51
C ASP A 249 -13.97 -4.23 -4.05
N TRP A 250 -12.92 -5.06 -4.09
CA TRP A 250 -11.63 -4.70 -4.69
C TRP A 250 -11.76 -4.40 -6.19
N PHE A 251 -12.58 -5.16 -6.93
CA PHE A 251 -12.89 -4.86 -8.33
C PHE A 251 -13.66 -3.54 -8.47
N ASP A 252 -14.75 -3.37 -7.73
CA ASP A 252 -15.59 -2.17 -7.78
C ASP A 252 -14.77 -0.90 -7.45
N GLU A 253 -13.80 -1.00 -6.53
CA GLU A 253 -12.95 0.10 -6.12
C GLU A 253 -11.78 0.35 -7.10
N MET A 254 -10.97 -0.67 -7.40
CA MET A 254 -9.73 -0.49 -8.17
C MET A 254 -9.96 -0.54 -9.67
N VAL A 255 -10.78 -1.45 -10.16
CA VAL A 255 -11.15 -1.47 -11.59
C VAL A 255 -12.11 -0.32 -11.90
N GLY A 256 -13.01 -0.01 -10.96
CA GLY A 256 -13.88 1.16 -11.05
C GLY A 256 -13.10 2.44 -11.28
N ILE A 257 -12.09 2.76 -10.46
CA ILE A 257 -11.31 3.99 -10.64
C ILE A 257 -10.54 4.00 -11.97
N ALA A 258 -10.00 2.87 -12.42
CA ALA A 258 -9.33 2.79 -13.73
C ALA A 258 -10.30 3.09 -14.89
N ASN A 259 -11.54 2.60 -14.81
CA ASN A 259 -12.58 2.91 -15.78
C ASN A 259 -12.99 4.40 -15.76
N ILE A 260 -13.10 5.00 -14.57
CA ILE A 260 -13.41 6.43 -14.42
C ILE A 260 -12.27 7.28 -15.01
N ILE A 261 -11.01 6.98 -14.68
CA ILE A 261 -9.82 7.68 -15.23
C ILE A 261 -9.81 7.54 -16.76
N LYS A 262 -9.98 6.33 -17.30
CA LYS A 262 -10.05 6.09 -18.75
C LYS A 262 -11.14 6.95 -19.40
N LYS A 263 -12.32 7.01 -18.80
CA LYS A 263 -13.48 7.71 -19.37
C LYS A 263 -13.32 9.23 -19.34
N TYR A 264 -12.84 9.79 -18.23
CA TYR A 264 -12.90 11.24 -18.00
C TYR A 264 -11.54 11.94 -18.11
N ALA A 265 -10.43 11.21 -18.11
CA ALA A 265 -9.08 11.71 -18.35
C ALA A 265 -8.41 11.14 -19.61
N ALA A 266 -9.12 10.31 -20.39
CA ALA A 266 -8.62 9.68 -21.63
C ALA A 266 -7.37 8.80 -21.46
N VAL A 267 -6.93 8.51 -20.23
CA VAL A 267 -5.74 7.68 -20.00
C VAL A 267 -6.04 6.27 -20.52
N ARG A 268 -5.12 5.74 -21.32
CA ARG A 268 -5.26 4.40 -21.89
C ARG A 268 -5.28 3.37 -20.77
N ILE A 269 -6.26 2.46 -20.79
CA ILE A 269 -6.45 1.48 -19.72
C ILE A 269 -5.20 0.62 -19.49
N GLY A 270 -4.49 0.23 -20.57
CA GLY A 270 -3.24 -0.53 -20.49
C GLY A 270 -2.03 0.25 -19.98
N GLU A 271 -2.19 1.54 -19.67
CA GLU A 271 -1.19 2.38 -19.01
C GLU A 271 -1.52 2.67 -17.53
N ILE A 272 -2.72 2.30 -17.06
CA ILE A 272 -3.07 2.35 -15.63
C ILE A 272 -2.62 1.02 -15.01
N ARG A 273 -1.35 0.95 -14.63
CA ARG A 273 -0.66 -0.32 -14.30
C ARG A 273 -0.45 -0.56 -12.82
N GLY A 274 -0.43 0.51 -12.04
CA GLY A 274 -0.15 0.47 -10.61
C GLY A 274 -1.40 0.54 -9.76
N VAL A 275 -1.34 -0.13 -8.61
CA VAL A 275 -2.32 0.00 -7.52
C VAL A 275 -1.61 0.49 -6.27
N ARG A 276 -2.30 1.34 -5.50
CA ARG A 276 -2.00 1.58 -4.10
C ARG A 276 -3.28 1.50 -3.30
N ALA A 277 -3.31 0.69 -2.26
CA ALA A 277 -4.43 0.57 -1.35
C ALA A 277 -4.58 1.84 -0.49
N PRO A 278 -5.80 2.39 -0.34
CA PRO A 278 -6.10 3.45 0.61
C PRO A 278 -5.56 3.13 1.99
N PHE A 279 -5.01 4.16 2.63
CA PHE A 279 -4.36 4.04 3.93
C PHE A 279 -3.23 2.99 3.97
N LEU A 280 -2.72 2.49 2.84
CA LEU A 280 -1.79 1.36 2.77
C LEU A 280 -2.33 0.10 3.48
N GLN A 281 -3.64 -0.13 3.46
CA GLN A 281 -4.24 -1.32 4.06
C GLN A 281 -4.35 -2.42 3.00
N VAL A 282 -3.35 -3.31 3.01
CA VAL A 282 -3.23 -4.42 2.07
C VAL A 282 -4.41 -5.39 2.24
N GLY A 283 -5.06 -5.73 1.13
CA GLY A 283 -6.27 -6.55 1.08
C GLY A 283 -6.04 -8.06 0.98
N TRP A 284 -4.96 -8.57 1.58
CA TRP A 284 -4.60 -9.98 1.56
C TRP A 284 -4.66 -10.58 0.13
N ASN A 285 -4.96 -11.86 0.00
CA ASN A 285 -5.08 -12.58 -1.28
C ASN A 285 -6.12 -11.94 -2.23
N ARG A 286 -7.16 -11.29 -1.70
CA ARG A 286 -8.26 -10.70 -2.50
C ARG A 286 -7.78 -9.57 -3.40
N GLN A 287 -6.93 -8.68 -2.86
CA GLN A 287 -6.34 -7.58 -3.61
C GLN A 287 -5.54 -8.10 -4.81
N PHE A 288 -4.65 -9.07 -4.59
CA PHE A 288 -3.74 -9.54 -5.64
C PHE A 288 -4.42 -10.46 -6.63
N LEU A 289 -5.47 -11.18 -6.22
CA LEU A 289 -6.33 -11.91 -7.15
C LEU A 289 -7.03 -10.94 -8.10
N MET A 290 -7.66 -9.88 -7.59
CA MET A 290 -8.25 -8.83 -8.43
C MET A 290 -7.22 -8.22 -9.38
N MET A 291 -6.00 -7.96 -8.89
CA MET A 291 -4.94 -7.43 -9.73
C MET A 291 -4.55 -8.36 -10.87
N SER A 292 -4.45 -9.66 -10.59
CA SER A 292 -4.09 -10.69 -11.57
C SER A 292 -5.15 -10.79 -12.66
N GLU A 293 -6.42 -10.86 -12.25
CA GLU A 293 -7.56 -11.01 -13.16
C GLU A 293 -7.80 -9.76 -14.03
N PHE A 294 -7.61 -8.56 -13.47
CA PHE A 294 -7.74 -7.33 -14.25
C PHE A 294 -6.53 -7.05 -15.16
N GLY A 295 -5.34 -7.50 -14.77
CA GLY A 295 -4.09 -7.24 -15.47
C GLY A 295 -3.33 -6.01 -14.98
N TYR A 296 -3.44 -5.69 -13.68
CA TYR A 296 -2.51 -4.75 -13.05
C TYR A 296 -1.09 -5.34 -13.02
N VAL A 297 -0.08 -4.48 -13.15
CA VAL A 297 1.32 -4.91 -13.27
C VAL A 297 2.01 -4.90 -11.91
N TYR A 298 1.68 -3.94 -11.05
CA TYR A 298 2.36 -3.81 -9.78
C TYR A 298 1.48 -3.22 -8.67
N ASP A 299 1.76 -3.61 -7.44
CA ASP A 299 1.27 -2.98 -6.22
C ASP A 299 2.40 -2.15 -5.57
N SER A 300 2.01 -1.11 -4.84
CA SER A 300 2.91 -0.37 -3.97
C SER A 300 2.14 0.01 -2.71
N SER A 301 1.73 -1.01 -1.97
CA SER A 301 0.98 -0.86 -0.71
C SER A 301 1.65 -1.58 0.46
N ILE A 302 2.52 -2.56 0.20
CA ILE A 302 3.16 -3.33 1.26
C ILE A 302 4.29 -2.50 1.87
N VAL A 303 4.17 -2.23 3.18
CA VAL A 303 5.23 -1.56 3.95
C VAL A 303 6.22 -2.62 4.40
N ALA A 304 7.47 -2.47 3.98
CA ALA A 304 8.55 -3.34 4.42
C ALA A 304 9.10 -2.88 5.78
N PRO A 305 9.58 -3.80 6.64
CA PRO A 305 10.25 -3.43 7.87
C PRO A 305 11.49 -2.62 7.57
N PHE A 306 11.88 -1.77 8.51
CA PHE A 306 13.14 -1.09 8.42
C PHE A 306 14.27 -2.11 8.22
N SER A 307 15.07 -1.89 7.18
CA SER A 307 16.21 -2.71 6.83
C SER A 307 17.33 -1.83 6.28
N ASP A 308 18.57 -2.24 6.57
CA ASP A 308 19.79 -1.66 6.02
C ASP A 308 20.73 -2.82 5.63
N PRO A 309 20.80 -3.21 4.35
CA PRO A 309 20.30 -2.49 3.17
C PRO A 309 18.77 -2.59 2.97
N PRO A 310 18.15 -1.63 2.24
CA PRO A 310 16.70 -1.64 1.92
C PRO A 310 16.30 -2.74 0.92
N PHE A 311 15.01 -3.06 0.85
CA PHE A 311 14.47 -4.09 -0.04
C PHE A 311 14.32 -3.59 -1.49
N TRP A 312 14.66 -4.45 -2.44
CA TRP A 312 14.36 -4.28 -3.86
C TRP A 312 12.90 -4.71 -4.16
N PRO A 313 12.27 -4.19 -5.24
CA PRO A 313 11.02 -4.73 -5.75
C PRO A 313 11.13 -6.22 -6.06
N TYR A 314 10.05 -6.97 -5.89
CA TYR A 314 10.01 -8.41 -6.13
C TYR A 314 8.68 -8.81 -6.78
N THR A 315 8.63 -9.99 -7.38
CA THR A 315 7.36 -10.54 -7.87
C THR A 315 6.71 -11.45 -6.84
N LEU A 316 5.39 -11.55 -6.90
CA LEU A 316 4.59 -12.36 -6.00
C LEU A 316 4.41 -13.80 -6.49
N ASP A 317 5.22 -14.26 -7.45
CA ASP A 317 5.33 -15.69 -7.81
C ASP A 317 5.71 -16.54 -6.59
N TYR A 318 6.51 -15.98 -5.70
CA TYR A 318 7.02 -16.59 -4.48
C TYR A 318 6.65 -15.77 -3.26
N ARG A 319 6.83 -16.38 -2.09
CA ARG A 319 6.67 -15.75 -0.78
C ARG A 319 7.43 -14.41 -0.70
N PRO A 320 6.78 -13.33 -0.23
CA PRO A 320 7.47 -12.08 0.07
C PRO A 320 8.67 -12.28 1.02
N PRO A 321 9.80 -11.57 0.79
CA PRO A 321 11.03 -11.73 1.57
C PRO A 321 10.99 -11.09 2.96
N HIS A 322 9.88 -10.43 3.31
CA HIS A 322 9.69 -9.80 4.61
C HIS A 322 8.25 -9.98 5.10
N LEU A 323 8.05 -9.76 6.39
CA LEU A 323 6.72 -9.73 6.99
C LEU A 323 6.05 -8.36 6.78
N CYS A 324 4.72 -8.32 6.76
CA CYS A 324 3.97 -7.08 6.90
C CYS A 324 4.16 -6.53 8.33
N VAL A 325 4.53 -5.27 8.45
CA VAL A 325 4.91 -4.65 9.74
C VAL A 325 3.77 -3.84 10.36
N ARG A 326 2.80 -3.41 9.57
CA ARG A 326 1.72 -2.56 10.07
C ARG A 326 0.70 -3.42 10.82
N ALA A 327 0.30 -2.97 12.00
CA ALA A 327 -0.74 -3.61 12.78
C ALA A 327 -2.04 -3.72 11.95
N GLY A 328 -2.57 -4.94 11.82
CA GLY A 328 -3.80 -5.22 11.07
C GLY A 328 -3.65 -5.36 9.56
N GLN A 329 -2.44 -5.29 8.99
CA GLN A 329 -2.20 -5.67 7.60
C GLN A 329 -2.19 -7.19 7.43
N LEU A 330 -2.82 -7.66 6.36
CA LEU A 330 -2.78 -9.04 5.90
C LEU A 330 -2.00 -9.08 4.59
N CYS A 331 -0.74 -9.49 4.65
CA CYS A 331 0.12 -9.69 3.47
C CYS A 331 -0.41 -10.86 2.62
N PRO A 332 -0.24 -10.83 1.29
CA PRO A 332 -0.61 -11.96 0.43
C PRO A 332 0.14 -13.21 0.86
N THR A 333 -0.58 -14.33 0.89
CA THR A 333 -0.01 -15.63 1.24
C THR A 333 0.16 -16.54 0.04
N ARG A 334 -0.65 -16.38 -0.99
CA ARG A 334 -0.62 -17.19 -2.23
C ARG A 334 0.31 -16.60 -3.29
N SER A 335 0.62 -17.43 -4.30
CA SER A 335 1.40 -17.02 -5.46
C SER A 335 0.54 -16.25 -6.47
N TYR A 336 1.02 -15.07 -6.88
CA TYR A 336 0.45 -14.21 -7.92
C TYR A 336 1.50 -13.91 -8.99
N PRO A 337 1.69 -14.82 -9.96
CA PRO A 337 2.74 -14.69 -10.97
C PRO A 337 2.68 -13.40 -11.77
N ASN A 338 3.83 -12.81 -12.06
CA ASN A 338 4.01 -11.57 -12.84
C ASN A 338 3.49 -10.27 -12.18
N ILE A 339 2.87 -10.33 -11.00
CA ILE A 339 2.57 -9.12 -10.22
C ILE A 339 3.81 -8.70 -9.45
N TRP A 340 4.24 -7.46 -9.66
CA TRP A 340 5.35 -6.86 -8.95
C TRP A 340 4.87 -6.16 -7.69
N GLU A 341 5.57 -6.35 -6.58
CA GLU A 341 5.48 -5.50 -5.40
C GLU A 341 6.62 -4.49 -5.41
N LEU A 342 6.29 -3.21 -5.27
CA LEU A 342 7.24 -2.14 -5.00
C LEU A 342 7.15 -1.76 -3.52
N PRO A 343 7.95 -2.42 -2.65
CA PRO A 343 7.79 -2.29 -1.22
C PRO A 343 8.09 -0.87 -0.74
N LEU A 344 7.29 -0.38 0.20
CA LEU A 344 7.52 0.89 0.87
C LEU A 344 8.55 0.70 1.97
N ASN A 345 9.82 0.93 1.63
CA ASN A 345 10.93 0.91 2.58
C ASN A 345 10.79 2.05 3.60
N GLN A 346 10.71 1.73 4.89
CA GLN A 346 10.53 2.72 5.95
C GLN A 346 11.68 3.75 6.02
N PHE A 347 11.32 5.00 6.32
CA PHE A 347 12.23 6.10 6.60
C PHE A 347 12.77 6.01 8.02
N LEU A 348 14.03 6.39 8.19
CA LEU A 348 14.64 6.67 9.49
C LEU A 348 14.58 8.15 9.79
N THR A 349 14.02 8.51 10.94
CA THR A 349 13.99 9.89 11.46
C THR A 349 14.38 9.91 12.93
N ASN A 350 15.61 10.36 13.24
CA ASN A 350 16.15 10.33 14.61
C ASN A 350 15.93 8.94 15.27
N ASP A 351 14.97 8.84 16.21
CA ASP A 351 14.62 7.61 16.94
C ASP A 351 13.36 6.89 16.43
N TYR A 352 12.73 7.37 15.35
CA TYR A 352 11.47 6.84 14.81
C TYR A 352 11.62 6.29 13.39
N MET A 353 10.73 5.36 13.06
CA MET A 353 10.56 4.80 11.72
C MET A 353 9.18 5.17 11.18
N CYS A 354 9.09 5.57 9.91
CA CYS A 354 7.82 5.93 9.29
C CYS A 354 7.71 5.33 7.88
N SER A 355 6.49 4.98 7.49
CA SER A 355 6.20 4.38 6.17
C SER A 355 6.18 5.39 5.04
N THR A 356 5.69 6.60 5.33
CA THR A 356 5.61 7.72 4.37
C THR A 356 6.19 8.97 5.01
N VAL A 357 6.66 9.93 4.20
CA VAL A 357 7.38 11.11 4.70
C VAL A 357 6.49 11.98 5.58
N ASP A 358 5.19 12.01 5.29
CA ASP A 358 4.17 12.75 6.02
C ASP A 358 3.66 12.05 7.28
N SER A 359 3.90 10.74 7.42
CA SER A 359 3.64 10.00 8.67
C SER A 359 4.72 10.18 9.73
N CYS A 360 5.84 10.82 9.37
CA CYS A 360 6.93 11.12 10.29
C CYS A 360 6.55 12.27 11.25
N PRO A 361 7.20 12.36 12.43
CA PRO A 361 6.86 13.36 13.45
C PRO A 361 6.73 14.78 12.90
N SER A 362 5.58 15.40 13.19
CA SER A 362 5.27 16.78 12.81
C SER A 362 5.81 17.72 13.88
N ASP A 363 6.99 18.31 13.65
CA ASP A 363 7.53 19.55 14.28
C ASP A 363 9.02 19.73 13.90
N LEU A 364 9.36 19.39 12.65
CA LEU A 364 10.73 19.41 12.16
C LEU A 364 11.02 20.75 11.48
N SER A 365 12.26 21.24 11.58
CA SER A 365 12.65 22.40 10.77
C SER A 365 12.88 21.99 9.31
N GLY A 366 12.87 22.96 8.38
CA GLY A 366 13.22 22.67 6.98
C GLY A 366 14.62 22.06 6.83
N GLU A 367 15.57 22.42 7.70
CA GLU A 367 16.90 21.80 7.69
C GLU A 367 16.85 20.34 8.14
N ASP A 368 16.02 20.01 9.12
CA ASP A 368 15.87 18.64 9.61
C ASP A 368 15.23 17.76 8.54
N ILE A 369 14.21 18.26 7.83
CA ILE A 369 13.64 17.57 6.68
C ILE A 369 14.70 17.29 5.62
N TYR A 370 15.52 18.29 5.25
CA TYR A 370 16.59 18.07 4.28
C TYR A 370 17.59 17.01 4.78
N LYS A 371 17.99 17.05 6.06
CA LYS A 371 18.89 16.04 6.66
C LYS A 371 18.27 14.64 6.64
N ILE A 372 16.98 14.51 6.94
CA ILE A 372 16.25 13.23 6.92
C ILE A 372 16.18 12.68 5.50
N LEU A 373 15.83 13.51 4.51
CA LEU A 373 15.79 13.11 3.10
C LEU A 373 17.17 12.63 2.63
N MET A 374 18.23 13.38 2.97
CA MET A 374 19.60 13.04 2.61
C MET A 374 20.13 11.80 3.34
N LEU A 375 19.77 11.61 4.61
CA LEU A 375 20.11 10.42 5.40
C LEU A 375 19.54 9.15 4.74
N ASN A 376 18.26 9.18 4.40
CA ASN A 376 17.59 8.04 3.79
C ASN A 376 18.05 7.83 2.33
N PHE A 377 18.28 8.90 1.56
CA PHE A 377 18.92 8.78 0.25
C PHE A 377 20.28 8.07 0.34
N LYS A 378 21.15 8.49 1.27
CA LYS A 378 22.47 7.87 1.47
C LYS A 378 22.38 6.40 1.87
N ARG A 379 21.39 6.02 2.69
CA ARG A 379 21.15 4.62 3.05
C ARG A 379 20.92 3.76 1.80
N HIS A 380 20.15 4.23 0.83
CA HIS A 380 19.95 3.51 -0.44
C HIS A 380 21.21 3.61 -1.33
N TYR A 381 21.73 4.82 -1.52
CA TYR A 381 22.80 5.13 -2.48
C TYR A 381 24.15 4.48 -2.16
N LEU A 382 24.49 4.37 -0.87
CA LEU A 382 25.77 3.84 -0.40
C LEU A 382 25.73 2.32 -0.11
N THR A 383 24.57 1.68 -0.19
CA THR A 383 24.42 0.24 0.07
C THR A 383 24.12 -0.53 -1.22
N ASN A 384 22.89 -1.02 -1.40
CA ASN A 384 22.51 -1.87 -2.52
C ASN A 384 21.79 -1.12 -3.66
N ARG A 385 21.61 0.20 -3.56
CA ARG A 385 20.89 1.05 -4.53
C ARG A 385 19.45 0.64 -4.83
N ALA A 386 18.80 -0.05 -3.89
CA ALA A 386 17.37 -0.28 -3.96
C ALA A 386 16.62 1.05 -4.20
N PRO A 387 15.53 1.07 -4.98
CA PRO A 387 14.83 2.30 -5.30
C PRO A 387 14.42 3.07 -4.05
N PHE A 388 14.66 4.37 -4.06
CA PHE A 388 14.32 5.26 -2.96
C PHE A 388 12.95 5.91 -3.20
N GLY A 389 11.93 5.40 -2.51
CA GLY A 389 10.55 5.86 -2.64
C GLY A 389 10.25 7.06 -1.74
N LEU A 390 9.80 8.16 -2.35
CA LEU A 390 9.34 9.37 -1.69
C LEU A 390 7.82 9.47 -1.86
N HIS A 391 7.08 9.04 -0.83
CA HIS A 391 5.63 8.93 -0.86
C HIS A 391 4.97 10.05 -0.06
N PHE A 392 4.07 10.82 -0.70
CA PHE A 392 3.47 12.02 -0.13
C PHE A 392 1.95 12.08 -0.33
N HIS A 393 1.26 12.70 0.63
CA HIS A 393 0.04 13.46 0.36
C HIS A 393 0.41 14.91 0.06
N ALA A 394 -0.30 15.55 -0.87
CA ALA A 394 -0.01 16.93 -1.27
C ALA A 394 -0.12 17.94 -0.10
N SER A 395 -0.95 17.65 0.90
CA SER A 395 -1.11 18.45 2.12
C SER A 395 0.19 18.66 2.89
N TRP A 396 1.15 17.73 2.81
CA TRP A 396 2.45 17.85 3.47
C TRP A 396 3.24 19.09 3.01
N PHE A 397 3.02 19.52 1.76
CA PHE A 397 3.68 20.69 1.16
C PHE A 397 2.99 22.03 1.49
N GLN A 398 1.90 22.02 2.27
CA GLN A 398 1.33 23.26 2.81
C GLN A 398 2.31 23.99 3.72
N ASN A 399 3.28 23.27 4.31
CA ASN A 399 4.40 23.89 5.02
C ASN A 399 5.46 24.40 4.00
N PRO A 400 5.66 25.72 3.86
CA PRO A 400 6.58 26.27 2.87
C PRO A 400 8.04 25.90 3.13
N MET A 401 8.42 25.62 4.39
CA MET A 401 9.78 25.20 4.74
C MET A 401 10.06 23.78 4.23
N TYR A 402 9.06 22.90 4.27
CA TYR A 402 9.17 21.52 3.78
C TYR A 402 9.28 21.53 2.26
N PHE A 403 8.46 22.34 1.61
CA PHE A 403 8.55 22.55 0.17
C PHE A 403 9.92 23.07 -0.26
N TYR A 404 10.47 24.08 0.42
CA TYR A 404 11.81 24.58 0.12
C TYR A 404 12.90 23.52 0.32
N ALA A 405 12.87 22.80 1.44
CA ALA A 405 13.81 21.72 1.75
C ALA A 405 13.78 20.60 0.70
N PHE A 406 12.59 20.21 0.27
CA PHE A 406 12.39 19.19 -0.76
C PHE A 406 12.90 19.62 -2.13
N ASN A 407 12.62 20.86 -2.55
CA ASN A 407 13.15 21.39 -3.81
C ASN A 407 14.67 21.44 -3.80
N LYS A 408 15.27 21.94 -2.71
CA LYS A 408 16.72 21.92 -2.54
C LYS A 408 17.29 20.51 -2.61
N PHE A 409 16.64 19.54 -1.97
CA PHE A 409 17.02 18.13 -2.02
C PHE A 409 17.03 17.59 -3.45
N ILE A 410 15.96 17.81 -4.23
CA ILE A 410 15.90 17.41 -5.64
C ILE A 410 17.02 18.07 -6.44
N ASP A 411 17.20 19.39 -6.32
CA ASP A 411 18.17 20.15 -7.10
C ASP A 411 19.62 19.73 -6.79
N ASP A 412 19.91 19.35 -5.54
CA ASP A 412 21.22 18.82 -5.16
C ASP A 412 21.46 17.41 -5.74
N LEU A 413 20.43 16.55 -5.77
CA LEU A 413 20.55 15.19 -6.32
C LEU A 413 20.62 15.16 -7.85
N LEU A 414 19.97 16.10 -8.54
CA LEU A 414 20.05 16.23 -10.00
C LEU A 414 21.44 16.64 -10.50
N ARG A 415 22.36 17.02 -9.60
CA ARG A 415 23.78 17.24 -9.93
C ARG A 415 24.58 15.94 -10.03
N LEU A 416 24.02 14.81 -9.58
CA LEU A 416 24.65 13.50 -9.64
C LEU A 416 24.31 12.82 -10.97
N GLU A 417 25.34 12.36 -11.69
CA GLU A 417 25.20 11.76 -13.02
C GLU A 417 24.62 10.33 -12.98
N ASP A 418 24.51 9.73 -11.80
CA ASP A 418 24.04 8.36 -11.59
C ASP A 418 22.72 8.26 -10.81
N VAL A 419 22.00 9.37 -10.64
CA VAL A 419 20.69 9.45 -9.96
C VAL A 419 19.58 9.77 -10.95
N PHE A 420 18.48 9.02 -10.89
CA PHE A 420 17.35 9.14 -11.81
C PHE A 420 16.01 9.21 -11.07
N PHE A 421 15.24 10.26 -11.33
CA PHE A 421 13.86 10.41 -10.88
C PHE A 421 12.91 9.83 -11.94
N VAL A 422 12.34 8.67 -11.64
CA VAL A 422 11.57 7.84 -12.57
C VAL A 422 10.20 7.52 -12.00
N THR A 423 9.30 7.04 -12.85
CA THR A 423 8.01 6.52 -12.40
C THR A 423 8.15 5.11 -11.82
N ASN A 424 7.16 4.65 -11.06
CA ASN A 424 7.12 3.29 -10.54
C ASN A 424 7.13 2.23 -11.66
N HIS A 425 6.37 2.43 -12.75
CA HIS A 425 6.46 1.52 -13.89
C HIS A 425 7.84 1.51 -14.55
N GLN A 426 8.55 2.65 -14.62
CA GLN A 426 9.92 2.71 -15.12
C GLN A 426 10.91 1.91 -14.26
N ILE A 427 10.69 1.82 -12.94
CA ILE A 427 11.42 0.88 -12.07
C ILE A 427 11.10 -0.55 -12.47
N VAL A 428 9.83 -0.92 -12.64
CA VAL A 428 9.45 -2.29 -13.05
C VAL A 428 10.12 -2.66 -14.37
N GLU A 429 10.17 -1.76 -15.34
CA GLU A 429 10.86 -2.00 -16.61
C GLU A 429 12.38 -2.19 -16.43
N TRP A 430 13.01 -1.42 -15.53
CA TRP A 430 14.41 -1.65 -15.18
C TRP A 430 14.61 -2.97 -14.44
N MET A 431 13.69 -3.36 -13.56
CA MET A 431 13.74 -4.65 -12.87
C MET A 431 13.64 -5.82 -13.84
N ARG A 432 12.74 -5.72 -14.82
CA ARG A 432 12.60 -6.70 -15.92
C ARG A 432 13.87 -6.85 -16.73
N LYS A 433 14.64 -5.76 -16.91
CA LYS A 433 15.89 -5.75 -17.65
C LYS A 433 16.93 -4.85 -16.97
N PRO A 434 17.62 -5.35 -15.93
CA PRO A 434 18.61 -4.58 -15.17
C PRO A 434 19.68 -4.05 -16.11
N THR A 435 19.76 -2.73 -16.22
CA THR A 435 20.64 -2.06 -17.18
C THR A 435 21.66 -1.21 -16.41
N PRO A 436 22.97 -1.46 -16.56
CA PRO A 436 24.01 -0.70 -15.88
C PRO A 436 24.13 0.74 -16.40
N LEU A 437 24.75 1.62 -15.61
CA LEU A 437 24.93 3.05 -15.88
C LEU A 437 25.58 3.35 -17.24
N ASN A 438 26.54 2.53 -17.67
CA ASN A 438 27.21 2.69 -18.97
C ASN A 438 26.29 2.41 -20.18
N GLU A 439 25.14 1.78 -19.97
CA GLU A 439 24.15 1.45 -21.00
C GLU A 439 22.81 2.17 -20.79
N ILE A 440 22.64 2.87 -19.67
CA ILE A 440 21.34 3.45 -19.27
C ILE A 440 20.85 4.54 -20.24
N GLU A 441 21.77 5.24 -20.91
CA GLU A 441 21.43 6.21 -21.96
C GLU A 441 20.70 5.57 -23.16
N LYS A 442 20.86 4.26 -23.38
CA LYS A 442 20.18 3.51 -24.45
C LYS A 442 18.95 2.75 -23.95
N PHE A 443 18.64 2.85 -22.65
CA PHE A 443 17.52 2.14 -22.06
C PHE A 443 16.19 2.79 -22.48
N ILE A 444 15.57 2.21 -23.51
CA ILE A 444 14.37 2.74 -24.19
C ILE A 444 13.25 3.15 -23.21
N PRO A 445 12.89 2.36 -22.17
CA PRO A 445 11.80 2.73 -21.25
C PRO A 445 12.02 4.04 -20.49
N TRP A 446 13.26 4.52 -20.37
CA TRP A 446 13.59 5.78 -19.70
C TRP A 446 13.83 6.94 -20.66
N GLN A 447 13.77 6.70 -21.98
CA GLN A 447 13.97 7.74 -22.99
C GLN A 447 12.72 8.61 -23.17
N CYS A 448 12.95 9.85 -23.57
CA CYS A 448 11.91 10.84 -23.89
C CYS A 448 11.30 10.61 -25.26
N THR A 449 10.82 9.40 -25.51
CA THR A 449 10.12 9.09 -26.75
C THR A 449 8.89 9.97 -26.88
N LYS A 450 8.76 10.67 -28.01
CA LYS A 450 7.55 11.44 -28.30
C LYS A 450 6.35 10.50 -28.30
N ARG A 451 5.44 10.76 -27.37
CA ARG A 451 4.19 10.02 -27.26
C ARG A 451 3.24 10.51 -28.35
N HIS A 452 2.62 9.58 -29.06
CA HIS A 452 1.56 9.89 -30.01
C HIS A 452 0.22 9.85 -29.27
N PHE A 453 -0.48 10.98 -29.25
CA PHE A 453 -1.80 11.13 -28.66
C PHE A 453 -2.82 11.41 -29.75
N GLU A 454 -3.97 10.77 -29.66
CA GLU A 454 -5.13 11.15 -30.45
C GLU A 454 -5.65 12.53 -30.02
N PRO A 455 -6.39 13.27 -30.87
CA PRO A 455 -6.89 14.60 -30.52
C PRO A 455 -7.71 14.66 -29.22
N TYR A 456 -8.49 13.61 -28.93
CA TYR A 456 -9.28 13.51 -27.70
C TYR A 456 -8.46 13.10 -26.46
N GLU A 457 -7.25 12.56 -26.67
CA GLU A 457 -6.32 12.17 -25.61
C GLU A 457 -5.51 13.38 -25.09
N MET A 458 -5.49 14.49 -25.84
CA MET A 458 -4.88 15.73 -25.39
C MET A 458 -5.80 16.49 -24.43
N ALA A 459 -5.25 16.91 -23.30
CA ALA A 459 -5.94 17.75 -22.33
C ALA A 459 -6.38 19.07 -22.97
N CYS A 460 -7.66 19.39 -22.79
CA CYS A 460 -8.25 20.64 -23.21
C CYS A 460 -7.81 21.83 -22.34
N ASP A 461 -7.86 23.03 -22.92
CA ASP A 461 -7.57 24.27 -22.20
C ASP A 461 -8.66 24.62 -21.19
N LEU A 462 -9.93 24.44 -21.57
CA LEU A 462 -11.09 24.76 -20.75
C LEU A 462 -11.92 23.49 -20.47
N PRO A 463 -11.87 22.93 -19.25
CA PRO A 463 -12.68 21.76 -18.90
C PRO A 463 -14.15 22.12 -18.68
N ASN A 464 -15.03 21.15 -18.96
CA ASN A 464 -16.41 21.19 -18.50
C ASN A 464 -16.45 21.07 -16.97
N SER A 465 -17.29 21.87 -16.32
CA SER A 465 -17.57 21.79 -14.88
C SER A 465 -18.96 21.19 -14.65
N CYS A 466 -18.98 19.90 -14.31
CA CYS A 466 -20.21 19.12 -14.22
C CYS A 466 -20.70 19.09 -12.77
N LYS A 467 -21.81 19.77 -12.48
CA LYS A 467 -22.51 19.65 -11.19
C LYS A 467 -23.44 18.45 -11.22
N LEU A 468 -23.04 17.37 -10.55
CA LEU A 468 -23.67 16.06 -10.66
C LEU A 468 -24.29 15.63 -9.33
N LEU A 469 -25.49 15.03 -9.39
CA LEU A 469 -26.11 14.43 -8.22
C LEU A 469 -25.49 13.06 -7.96
N SER A 470 -25.06 12.81 -6.72
CA SER A 470 -24.74 11.47 -6.24
C SER A 470 -25.89 10.95 -5.38
N LYS A 471 -26.57 9.89 -5.85
CA LYS A 471 -27.61 9.20 -5.06
C LYS A 471 -27.03 8.60 -3.78
N VAL A 472 -25.80 8.09 -3.85
CA VAL A 472 -25.10 7.42 -2.74
C VAL A 472 -24.66 8.42 -1.68
N LEU A 473 -24.00 9.51 -2.09
CA LEU A 473 -23.51 10.54 -1.17
C LEU A 473 -24.59 11.56 -0.77
N LYS A 474 -25.82 11.39 -1.27
CA LYS A 474 -27.00 12.24 -1.03
C LYS A 474 -26.70 13.74 -1.18
N SER A 475 -25.78 14.09 -2.08
CA SER A 475 -25.28 15.45 -2.27
C SER A 475 -24.80 15.66 -3.70
N TYR A 476 -24.61 16.92 -4.07
CA TYR A 476 -23.98 17.27 -5.33
C TYR A 476 -22.46 17.19 -5.23
N ARG A 477 -21.84 16.77 -6.32
CA ARG A 477 -20.39 16.74 -6.51
C ARG A 477 -20.05 17.42 -7.84
N TYR A 478 -18.87 18.01 -7.89
CA TYR A 478 -18.34 18.58 -9.13
C TYR A 478 -17.36 17.58 -9.74
N LEU A 479 -17.45 17.41 -11.06
CA LEU A 479 -16.51 16.65 -11.86
C LEU A 479 -16.02 17.55 -12.99
N HIS A 480 -14.70 17.67 -13.11
CA HIS A 480 -14.07 18.46 -14.17
C HIS A 480 -13.44 17.52 -15.20
N THR A 481 -13.74 17.72 -16.48
CA THR A 481 -13.29 16.84 -17.57
C THR A 481 -13.35 17.55 -18.92
N CYS A 482 -12.55 17.09 -19.88
CA CYS A 482 -12.62 17.55 -21.27
C CYS A 482 -13.75 16.88 -22.08
N PHE A 483 -14.43 15.90 -21.48
CA PHE A 483 -15.52 15.16 -22.10
C PHE A 483 -16.89 15.72 -21.72
N GLU A 484 -17.94 15.22 -22.37
CA GLU A 484 -19.31 15.56 -22.01
C GLU A 484 -19.63 15.16 -20.57
N CYS A 485 -20.41 16.00 -19.88
CA CYS A 485 -20.84 15.74 -18.53
C CYS A 485 -21.73 14.49 -18.46
N PRO A 486 -21.47 13.55 -17.53
CA PRO A 486 -22.37 12.43 -17.32
C PRO A 486 -23.71 12.88 -16.71
N LYS A 487 -24.69 11.97 -16.66
CA LYS A 487 -26.01 12.27 -16.11
C LYS A 487 -26.00 12.28 -14.57
N GLN A 488 -25.21 11.40 -13.97
CA GLN A 488 -25.00 11.31 -12.53
C GLN A 488 -23.52 11.28 -12.18
N TYR A 489 -23.23 11.51 -10.90
CA TYR A 489 -21.87 11.44 -10.41
C TYR A 489 -21.40 9.99 -10.47
N PRO A 490 -20.29 9.69 -11.19
CA PRO A 490 -19.73 8.34 -11.23
C PRO A 490 -19.45 7.81 -9.83
N TRP A 491 -19.68 6.52 -9.63
CA TRP A 491 -19.44 5.87 -8.34
C TRP A 491 -19.25 4.37 -8.53
N LEU A 492 -19.11 3.62 -7.42
CA LEU A 492 -19.09 2.15 -7.45
C LEU A 492 -20.29 1.61 -8.23
N ARG A 493 -20.03 0.68 -9.17
CA ARG A 493 -21.01 0.05 -10.08
C ARG A 493 -21.78 1.01 -10.99
N ASN A 494 -21.38 2.28 -11.07
CA ASN A 494 -21.87 3.28 -12.01
C ASN A 494 -20.72 4.20 -12.42
N GLU A 495 -19.58 3.62 -12.79
CA GLU A 495 -18.33 4.30 -13.11
C GLU A 495 -18.43 5.24 -14.32
N PHE A 496 -19.50 5.13 -15.12
CA PHE A 496 -19.75 5.98 -16.29
C PHE A 496 -20.85 7.03 -16.06
N GLY A 497 -21.50 7.03 -14.89
CA GLY A 497 -22.53 8.02 -14.53
C GLY A 497 -23.73 8.04 -15.49
N ILE A 498 -24.18 6.87 -15.94
CA ILE A 498 -25.23 6.73 -16.98
C ILE A 498 -26.63 6.68 -16.37
N GLU A 499 -26.78 5.97 -15.25
CA GLU A 499 -28.07 5.76 -14.55
C GLU A 499 -28.54 6.97 -13.77
#